data_AF-A0A4Q2AWQ8-F1
#
_entry.id   AF-A0A4Q2AWQ8-F1
#
_cell.length_a   1.000
_cell.length_b   1.000
_cell.length_c   1.000
_cell.angle_alpha   90.00
_cell.angle_beta   90.00
_cell.angle_gamma   90.00
#
_symmetry.space_group_name_H-M   'P 1'
#
loop_
_entity.id
_entity.type
_entity.pdbx_description
1 polymer ?
#
loop_
_entity_poly.entity_id
_entity_poly.type
_entity_poly.pdbx_seq_one_letter_code
_entity_poly.pdbx_strand_id
1 'polypeptide(L)'
;MTDPDRDITAIVTRERTRLVSFIRRRIRDPDDAEDILQDVFHEFVQAYRLPAPIEQVSAWLFRAARNRIVDRFRKKKEQPLTDLFEADDEANSEYRLDLALPAHDAGPEALYARTLLLKALQDALDELPTNQREVFVAHELDGQSFKEMAAQSGVALNTLLARKRYAVLHLRARLQLIYDELDNT
;
A
#
# COMPACT_ATOMS: atom_id res chain seq x y z
N MET A 1 0.08 -6.47 34.89
CA MET A 1 0.70 -5.61 33.87
C MET A 1 0.02 -5.97 32.57
N THR A 2 -0.87 -5.10 32.10
CA THR A 2 -1.69 -5.33 30.92
C THR A 2 -0.76 -5.54 29.72
N ASP A 3 -1.10 -6.50 28.86
CA ASP A 3 -0.27 -7.00 27.76
C ASP A 3 -0.22 -6.18 26.44
N PRO A 4 -0.65 -4.89 26.31
CA PRO A 4 -0.56 -4.17 25.02
C PRO A 4 0.86 -3.93 24.53
N ASP A 5 1.81 -3.63 25.43
CA ASP A 5 3.18 -3.28 25.02
C ASP A 5 3.95 -4.48 24.42
N ARG A 6 3.62 -5.72 24.83
CA ARG A 6 4.18 -6.94 24.22
C ARG A 6 3.60 -7.20 22.84
N ASP A 7 2.29 -7.01 22.67
CA ASP A 7 1.61 -7.18 21.37
C ASP A 7 2.13 -6.15 20.34
N ILE A 8 2.24 -4.87 20.74
CA ILE A 8 2.86 -3.82 19.93
C ILE A 8 4.27 -4.23 19.49
N THR A 9 5.11 -4.70 20.41
CA THR A 9 6.50 -5.09 20.12
C THR A 9 6.55 -6.26 19.12
N ALA A 10 5.67 -7.25 19.27
CA ALA A 10 5.59 -8.39 18.36
C ALA A 10 5.17 -7.95 16.95
N ILE A 11 4.16 -7.08 16.83
CA ILE A 11 3.70 -6.54 15.55
C ILE A 11 4.80 -5.70 14.89
N VAL A 12 5.41 -4.77 15.62
CA VAL A 12 6.49 -3.92 15.11
C VAL A 12 7.62 -4.77 14.57
N THR A 13 8.07 -5.78 15.32
CA THR A 13 9.16 -6.67 14.90
C THR A 13 8.82 -7.42 13.62
N ARG A 14 7.59 -7.95 13.51
CA ARG A 14 7.12 -8.69 12.34
C ARG A 14 7.03 -7.82 11.08
N GLU A 15 6.48 -6.61 11.19
CA GLU A 15 6.20 -5.76 10.02
C GLU A 15 7.41 -4.89 9.61
N ARG A 16 8.40 -4.69 10.50
CA ARG A 16 9.54 -3.78 10.28
C ARG A 16 10.28 -4.03 8.99
N THR A 17 10.64 -5.28 8.68
CA THR A 17 11.42 -5.61 7.48
C THR A 17 10.68 -5.23 6.20
N ARG A 18 9.38 -5.52 6.13
CA ARG A 18 8.54 -5.20 4.97
C ARG A 18 8.35 -3.69 4.83
N LEU A 19 8.11 -2.99 5.95
CA LEU A 19 7.90 -1.56 5.99
C LEU A 19 9.17 -0.78 5.59
N VAL A 20 10.34 -1.18 6.10
CA VAL A 20 11.64 -0.61 5.70
C VAL A 20 11.90 -0.79 4.21
N SER A 21 11.67 -1.98 3.67
CA SER A 21 11.83 -2.26 2.24
C SER A 21 10.90 -1.38 1.39
N PHE A 22 9.65 -1.21 1.83
CA PHE A 22 8.67 -0.35 1.17
C PHE A 22 9.09 1.12 1.12
N ILE A 23 9.58 1.66 2.24
CA ILE A 23 10.03 3.06 2.35
C ILE A 23 11.31 3.27 1.52
N ARG A 24 12.31 2.39 1.66
CA ARG A 24 13.60 2.50 0.94
C ARG A 24 13.50 2.38 -0.58
N ARG A 25 12.45 1.74 -1.11
CA ARG A 25 12.18 1.74 -2.55
C ARG A 25 11.72 3.10 -3.08
N ARG A 26 11.16 3.95 -2.21
CA ARG A 26 10.56 5.25 -2.57
C ARG A 26 11.41 6.44 -2.11
N ILE A 27 12.20 6.25 -1.05
CA ILE A 27 13.06 7.26 -0.45
C ILE A 27 14.51 6.82 -0.62
N ARG A 28 15.27 7.60 -1.39
CA ARG A 28 16.69 7.30 -1.68
C ARG A 28 17.62 7.66 -0.53
N ASP A 29 17.27 8.70 0.22
CA ASP A 29 18.06 9.17 1.34
C ASP A 29 17.81 8.27 2.57
N PRO A 30 18.86 7.66 3.16
CA PRO A 30 18.69 6.72 4.25
C PRO A 30 18.15 7.37 5.53
N ASP A 31 18.50 8.63 5.79
CA ASP A 31 18.07 9.37 6.98
C ASP A 31 16.58 9.74 6.82
N ASP A 32 16.19 10.21 5.64
CA ASP A 32 14.79 10.46 5.30
C ASP A 32 13.91 9.20 5.46
N ALA A 33 14.45 8.03 5.11
CA ALA A 33 13.74 6.75 5.22
C ALA A 33 13.60 6.29 6.67
N GLU A 34 14.61 6.56 7.51
CA GLU A 34 14.58 6.26 8.95
C GLU A 34 13.61 7.17 9.70
N ASP A 35 13.59 8.46 9.40
CA ASP A 35 12.60 9.41 9.95
C ASP A 35 11.17 8.94 9.71
N ILE A 36 10.84 8.59 8.46
CA ILE A 36 9.50 8.13 8.07
C ILE A 36 9.13 6.86 8.82
N LEU A 37 10.07 5.92 8.94
CA LEU A 37 9.84 4.68 9.68
C LEU A 37 9.54 4.96 11.15
N GLN A 38 10.30 5.87 11.78
CA GLN A 38 10.12 6.26 13.17
C GLN A 38 8.77 6.94 13.41
N ASP A 39 8.38 7.88 12.54
CA ASP A 39 7.09 8.57 12.61
C ASP A 39 5.92 7.59 12.53
N VAL A 40 5.98 6.62 11.61
CA VAL A 40 4.94 5.60 11.42
C VAL A 40 4.79 4.73 12.67
N PHE A 41 5.89 4.28 13.26
CA PHE A 41 5.82 3.49 14.49
C PHE A 41 5.36 4.31 15.68
N HIS A 42 5.74 5.59 15.76
CA HIS A 42 5.24 6.47 16.79
C HIS A 42 3.72 6.62 16.72
N GLU A 43 3.18 6.88 15.53
CA GLU A 43 1.75 6.98 15.28
C GLU A 43 1.04 5.65 15.55
N PHE A 44 1.65 4.52 15.20
CA PHE A 44 1.12 3.19 15.48
C PHE A 44 0.95 2.95 16.99
N VAL A 45 1.97 3.27 17.79
CA VAL A 45 1.89 3.10 19.25
C VAL A 45 0.78 3.96 19.84
N GLN A 46 0.58 5.18 19.33
CA GLN A 46 -0.52 6.03 19.78
C GLN A 46 -1.88 5.46 19.38
N ALA A 47 -2.05 5.06 18.12
CA ALA A 47 -3.29 4.52 17.60
C ALA A 47 -3.69 3.20 18.27
N TYR A 48 -2.73 2.31 18.51
CA TYR A 48 -2.96 1.00 19.14
C TYR A 48 -3.37 1.10 20.62
N ARG A 49 -3.08 2.24 21.27
CA ARG A 49 -3.50 2.52 22.65
C ARG A 49 -4.92 3.09 22.75
N LEU A 50 -5.56 3.40 21.62
CA LEU A 50 -6.94 3.86 21.60
C LEU A 50 -7.92 2.68 21.78
N PRO A 51 -9.15 2.93 22.29
CA PRO A 51 -10.14 1.89 22.51
C PRO A 51 -10.67 1.22 21.23
N ALA A 52 -10.35 1.77 20.05
CA ALA A 52 -10.79 1.26 18.76
C ALA A 52 -9.74 0.29 18.19
N PRO A 53 -10.06 -1.00 18.00
CA PRO A 53 -9.12 -1.97 17.47
C PRO A 53 -8.78 -1.68 16.01
N ILE A 54 -7.50 -1.82 15.66
CA ILE A 54 -7.04 -1.78 14.26
C ILE A 54 -7.24 -3.16 13.66
N GLU A 55 -8.29 -3.35 12.86
CA GLU A 55 -8.64 -4.66 12.27
C GLU A 55 -7.54 -5.21 11.34
N GLN A 56 -6.84 -4.33 10.62
CA GLN A 56 -5.75 -4.70 9.71
C GLN A 56 -4.49 -3.86 9.98
N VAL A 57 -3.68 -4.30 10.94
CA VAL A 57 -2.48 -3.55 11.38
C VAL A 57 -1.46 -3.33 10.25
N SER A 58 -1.24 -4.35 9.41
CA SER A 58 -0.33 -4.20 8.26
C SER A 58 -0.89 -3.15 7.28
N ALA A 59 -2.18 -3.18 6.94
CA ALA A 59 -2.82 -2.14 6.12
C ALA A 59 -2.61 -0.73 6.65
N TRP A 60 -2.82 -0.57 7.96
CA TRP A 60 -2.67 0.71 8.63
C TRP A 60 -1.22 1.24 8.58
N LEU A 61 -0.22 0.39 8.88
CA LEU A 61 1.20 0.79 8.91
C LEU A 61 1.70 1.31 7.56
N PHE A 62 1.34 0.64 6.47
CA PHE A 62 1.79 1.07 5.14
C PHE A 62 0.98 2.27 4.63
N ARG A 63 -0.29 2.43 5.05
CA ARG A 63 -1.06 3.66 4.81
C ARG A 63 -0.36 4.85 5.47
N ALA A 64 -0.03 4.73 6.75
CA ALA A 64 0.71 5.77 7.48
C ALA A 64 2.05 6.09 6.79
N ALA A 65 2.83 5.06 6.41
CA ALA A 65 4.10 5.26 5.70
C ALA A 65 3.94 5.98 4.35
N ARG A 66 2.90 5.63 3.58
CA ARG A 66 2.59 6.30 2.32
C ARG A 66 2.26 7.77 2.55
N ASN A 67 1.43 8.09 3.54
CA ASN A 67 1.06 9.47 3.87
C ASN A 67 2.31 10.30 4.19
N ARG A 68 3.20 9.77 5.05
CA ARG A 68 4.47 10.43 5.38
C ARG A 68 5.39 10.64 4.17
N ILE A 69 5.46 9.65 3.28
CA ILE A 69 6.22 9.76 2.03
C ILE A 69 5.65 10.89 1.15
N VAL A 70 4.33 10.90 0.95
CA VAL A 70 3.64 11.93 0.14
C VAL A 70 3.84 13.31 0.74
N ASP A 71 3.64 13.47 2.05
CA ASP A 71 3.85 14.73 2.76
C ASP A 71 5.29 15.24 2.60
N ARG A 72 6.28 14.34 2.65
CA ARG A 72 7.69 14.71 2.47
C ARG A 72 7.98 15.17 1.05
N PHE A 73 7.44 14.48 0.03
CA PHE A 73 7.56 14.93 -1.35
C PHE A 73 6.81 16.23 -1.62
N ARG A 74 5.68 16.46 -0.95
CA ARG A 74 4.94 17.73 -1.01
C ARG A 74 5.76 18.88 -0.43
N LYS A 75 6.31 18.69 0.77
CA LYS A 75 7.20 19.68 1.44
C LYS A 75 8.49 19.96 0.66
N LYS A 76 9.07 18.95 -0.02
CA LYS A 76 10.23 19.15 -0.91
C LYS A 76 9.86 19.89 -2.21
N LYS A 77 8.59 19.88 -2.62
CA LYS A 77 8.09 20.50 -3.87
C LYS A 77 7.48 21.89 -3.64
N GLU A 78 7.09 22.22 -2.41
CA GLU A 78 6.59 23.55 -2.01
C GLU A 78 7.72 24.60 -1.92
N GLN A 79 8.26 24.97 -3.08
CA GLN A 79 8.31 26.40 -3.47
C GLN A 79 6.94 26.73 -4.09
N PRO A 80 6.40 27.94 -3.90
CA PRO A 80 4.98 28.12 -3.60
C PRO A 80 4.09 27.96 -4.84
N LEU A 81 3.00 27.18 -4.72
CA LEU A 81 1.64 27.64 -5.07
C LEU A 81 0.54 26.65 -4.61
N THR A 82 -0.32 27.17 -3.73
CA THR A 82 -1.77 26.89 -3.60
C THR A 82 -2.26 25.50 -3.16
N ASP A 83 -2.64 25.45 -1.88
CA ASP A 83 -3.80 24.72 -1.34
C ASP A 83 -5.05 24.92 -2.20
N LEU A 84 -5.82 23.86 -2.47
CA LEU A 84 -7.30 23.89 -2.65
C LEU A 84 -7.99 22.57 -3.07
N PHE A 85 -7.33 21.41 -3.18
CA PHE A 85 -8.00 20.19 -3.66
C PHE A 85 -7.56 18.90 -2.95
N GLU A 86 -7.76 18.84 -1.62
CA GLU A 86 -7.20 17.78 -0.76
C GLU A 86 -8.13 16.57 -0.47
N ALA A 87 -9.40 16.54 -0.91
CA ALA A 87 -10.35 15.60 -0.27
C ALA A 87 -10.62 14.24 -0.97
N ASP A 88 -10.14 13.98 -2.19
CA ASP A 88 -10.66 12.84 -2.99
C ASP A 88 -9.66 11.70 -3.27
N ASP A 89 -8.37 11.87 -2.94
CA ASP A 89 -7.32 10.85 -3.08
C ASP A 89 -7.26 9.85 -1.90
N GLU A 90 -7.93 10.16 -0.79
CA GLU A 90 -7.79 9.46 0.50
C GLU A 90 -8.72 8.23 0.63
N ALA A 91 -9.86 8.22 -0.06
CA ALA A 91 -10.92 7.24 0.18
C ALA A 91 -10.76 5.88 -0.52
N ASN A 92 -9.82 5.74 -1.47
CA ASN A 92 -9.77 4.55 -2.35
C ASN A 92 -8.43 3.78 -2.33
N SER A 93 -7.52 4.13 -1.40
CA SER A 93 -6.17 3.54 -1.28
C SER A 93 -6.10 2.37 -0.28
N GLU A 94 -7.21 1.72 0.03
CA GLU A 94 -7.28 0.69 1.08
C GLU A 94 -6.65 -0.66 0.69
N TYR A 95 -6.38 -0.90 -0.59
CA TYR A 95 -5.86 -2.19 -1.06
C TYR A 95 -4.73 -1.99 -2.07
N ARG A 96 -3.51 -1.83 -1.56
CA ARG A 96 -2.29 -2.02 -2.38
C ARG A 96 -1.83 -3.47 -2.29
N LEU A 97 -1.35 -3.96 -3.42
CA LEU A 97 -1.01 -5.36 -3.67
C LEU A 97 0.25 -5.83 -2.93
N ASP A 98 1.18 -4.90 -2.72
CA ASP A 98 2.43 -5.06 -1.98
C ASP A 98 2.18 -5.44 -0.49
N LEU A 99 0.97 -5.19 0.02
CA LEU A 99 0.57 -5.57 1.38
C LEU A 99 0.05 -7.01 1.53
N ALA A 100 -0.43 -7.64 0.45
CA ALA A 100 -1.12 -8.94 0.52
C ALA A 100 -0.17 -10.15 0.37
N LEU A 101 1.11 -9.94 0.07
CA LEU A 101 2.05 -11.03 -0.18
C LEU A 101 2.76 -11.51 1.10
N PRO A 102 2.85 -12.84 1.33
CA PRO A 102 3.66 -13.42 2.39
C PRO A 102 5.12 -12.96 2.35
N ALA A 103 5.76 -12.87 3.51
CA ALA A 103 7.15 -12.46 3.63
C ALA A 103 8.11 -13.51 3.01
N HIS A 104 9.24 -13.05 2.46
CA HIS A 104 10.21 -13.90 1.76
C HIS A 104 10.99 -14.82 2.72
N ASP A 105 10.97 -14.56 4.02
CA ASP A 105 11.74 -15.23 5.07
C ASP A 105 10.92 -16.22 5.91
N ALA A 106 9.63 -16.42 5.59
CA ALA A 106 8.72 -17.28 6.36
C ALA A 106 8.79 -18.79 6.02
N GLY A 107 9.90 -19.25 5.43
CA GLY A 107 10.12 -20.66 5.10
C GLY A 107 9.61 -21.11 3.72
N PRO A 108 9.85 -22.38 3.35
CA PRO A 108 9.57 -22.90 2.00
C PRO A 108 8.08 -22.90 1.62
N GLU A 109 7.19 -23.14 2.59
CA GLU A 109 5.73 -23.11 2.38
C GLU A 109 5.23 -21.69 2.08
N ALA A 110 5.75 -20.68 2.78
CA ALA A 110 5.42 -19.29 2.53
C ALA A 110 5.93 -18.80 1.16
N LEU A 111 7.10 -19.28 0.71
CA LEU A 111 7.63 -18.99 -0.62
C LEU A 111 6.76 -19.61 -1.73
N TYR A 112 6.24 -20.82 -1.50
CA TYR A 112 5.32 -21.48 -2.43
C TYR A 112 3.99 -20.70 -2.50
N ALA A 113 3.36 -20.41 -1.36
CA ALA A 113 2.13 -19.62 -1.30
C ALA A 113 2.28 -18.25 -1.96
N ARG A 114 3.42 -17.57 -1.72
CA ARG A 114 3.75 -16.29 -2.38
C ARG A 114 3.85 -16.43 -3.90
N THR A 115 4.48 -17.48 -4.39
CA THR A 115 4.62 -17.73 -5.84
C THR A 115 3.25 -17.96 -6.49
N LEU A 116 2.39 -18.73 -5.82
CA LEU A 116 1.03 -18.98 -6.28
C LEU A 116 0.20 -17.69 -6.31
N LEU A 117 0.23 -16.88 -5.25
CA LEU A 117 -0.46 -15.59 -5.18
C LEU A 117 0.04 -14.60 -6.25
N LEU A 118 1.36 -14.54 -6.48
CA LEU A 118 1.93 -13.69 -7.52
C LEU A 118 1.49 -14.12 -8.92
N LYS A 119 1.42 -15.42 -9.18
CA LYS A 119 0.92 -15.95 -10.46
C LYS A 119 -0.56 -15.62 -10.65
N ALA A 120 -1.39 -15.92 -9.66
CA ALA A 120 -2.81 -15.61 -9.65
C ALA A 120 -3.09 -14.13 -9.92
N LEU A 121 -2.30 -13.26 -9.31
CA LEU A 121 -2.35 -11.83 -9.52
C LEU A 121 -1.95 -11.41 -10.92
N GLN A 122 -0.86 -11.96 -11.46
CA GLN A 122 -0.41 -11.68 -12.82
C GLN A 122 -1.50 -12.07 -13.83
N ASP A 123 -2.07 -13.26 -13.68
CA ASP A 123 -3.17 -13.75 -14.52
C ASP A 123 -4.38 -12.80 -14.44
N ALA A 124 -4.75 -12.35 -13.23
CA ALA A 124 -5.85 -11.41 -13.02
C ALA A 124 -5.57 -10.01 -13.60
N LEU A 125 -4.32 -9.55 -13.59
CA LEU A 125 -3.91 -8.30 -14.25
C LEU A 125 -4.00 -8.42 -15.77
N ASP A 126 -3.66 -9.58 -16.33
CA ASP A 126 -3.69 -9.80 -17.78
C ASP A 126 -5.11 -9.92 -18.36
N GLU A 127 -6.10 -10.21 -17.51
CA GLU A 127 -7.52 -10.15 -17.85
C GLU A 127 -8.07 -8.70 -17.96
N LEU A 128 -7.37 -7.71 -17.39
CA LEU A 128 -7.83 -6.32 -17.38
C LEU A 128 -7.69 -5.65 -18.76
N PRO A 129 -8.61 -4.73 -19.11
CA PRO A 129 -8.38 -3.79 -20.19
C PRO A 129 -7.08 -3.00 -19.98
N THR A 130 -6.29 -2.83 -21.04
CA THR A 130 -4.95 -2.21 -20.99
C THR A 130 -4.94 -0.88 -20.22
N ASN A 131 -5.92 -0.02 -20.47
CA ASN A 131 -6.03 1.28 -19.83
C ASN A 131 -6.32 1.22 -18.30
N GLN A 132 -6.92 0.14 -17.81
CA GLN A 132 -7.15 -0.08 -16.38
C GLN A 132 -5.92 -0.68 -15.73
N ARG A 133 -5.28 -1.66 -16.40
CA ARG A 133 -4.03 -2.27 -15.96
C ARG A 133 -2.91 -1.24 -15.84
N GLU A 134 -2.73 -0.39 -16.85
CA GLU A 134 -1.69 0.66 -16.85
C GLU A 134 -1.86 1.63 -15.69
N VAL A 135 -3.08 2.11 -15.43
CA VAL A 135 -3.34 3.01 -14.31
C VAL A 135 -3.13 2.31 -12.97
N PHE A 136 -3.53 1.04 -12.87
CA PHE A 136 -3.29 0.25 -11.67
C PHE A 136 -1.79 0.08 -11.43
N VAL A 137 -1.01 -0.34 -12.43
CA VAL A 137 0.44 -0.55 -12.32
C VAL A 137 1.17 0.75 -11.99
N ALA A 138 0.88 1.84 -12.73
CA ALA A 138 1.51 3.13 -12.50
C ALA A 138 1.27 3.65 -11.07
N HIS A 139 0.05 3.48 -10.56
CA HIS A 139 -0.26 3.89 -9.18
C HIS A 139 0.29 2.90 -8.14
N GLU A 140 0.11 1.60 -8.35
CA GLU A 140 0.35 0.53 -7.36
C GLU A 140 1.76 -0.01 -7.31
N LEU A 141 2.48 0.06 -8.41
CA LEU A 141 3.84 -0.46 -8.50
C LEU A 141 4.82 0.70 -8.65
N ASP A 142 4.51 1.65 -9.52
CA ASP A 142 5.43 2.76 -9.83
C ASP A 142 5.25 3.97 -8.91
N GLY A 143 4.17 4.01 -8.12
CA GLY A 143 3.92 5.05 -7.12
C GLY A 143 3.53 6.41 -7.70
N GLN A 144 3.13 6.47 -8.96
CA GLN A 144 2.71 7.71 -9.61
C GLN A 144 1.37 8.19 -9.07
N SER A 145 1.25 9.49 -8.83
CA SER A 145 -0.04 10.11 -8.48
C SER A 145 -0.97 10.23 -9.69
N PHE A 146 -2.28 10.27 -9.46
CA PHE A 146 -3.23 10.53 -10.55
C PHE A 146 -3.03 11.89 -11.21
N LYS A 147 -2.53 12.89 -10.48
CA LYS A 147 -2.16 14.20 -11.02
C LYS A 147 -0.99 14.11 -12.00
N GLU A 148 0.05 13.35 -11.66
CA GLU A 148 1.20 13.13 -12.56
C GLU A 148 0.78 12.36 -13.81
N MET A 149 -0.01 11.31 -13.65
CA MET A 149 -0.55 10.55 -14.78
C MET A 149 -1.42 11.42 -15.69
N ALA A 150 -2.28 12.26 -15.13
CA ALA A 150 -3.12 13.19 -15.90
C ALA A 150 -2.28 14.21 -16.68
N ALA A 151 -1.24 14.77 -16.04
CA ALA A 151 -0.34 15.73 -16.67
C ALA A 151 0.48 15.11 -17.82
N GLN A 152 0.90 13.85 -17.68
CA GLN A 152 1.71 13.15 -18.70
C GLN A 152 0.87 12.63 -19.86
N SER A 153 -0.32 12.07 -19.58
CA SER A 153 -1.17 11.42 -20.57
C SER A 153 -2.23 12.31 -21.20
N GLY A 154 -2.52 13.48 -20.60
CA GLY A 154 -3.64 14.35 -20.98
C GLY A 154 -5.03 13.79 -20.63
N VAL A 155 -5.10 12.64 -19.95
CA VAL A 155 -6.36 12.02 -19.51
C VAL A 155 -6.89 12.73 -18.26
N ALA A 156 -8.20 12.97 -18.21
CA ALA A 156 -8.83 13.61 -17.05
C ALA A 156 -8.65 12.78 -15.76
N LEU A 157 -8.42 13.46 -14.64
CA LEU A 157 -8.20 12.86 -13.32
C LEU A 157 -9.30 11.85 -12.95
N ASN A 158 -10.57 12.23 -13.12
CA ASN A 158 -11.72 11.38 -12.82
C ASN A 158 -11.76 10.11 -13.67
N THR A 159 -11.25 10.16 -14.90
CA THR A 159 -11.16 8.98 -15.76
C THR A 159 -10.09 8.01 -15.25
N LEU A 160 -8.96 8.51 -14.76
CA LEU A 160 -7.92 7.68 -14.16
C LEU A 160 -8.42 7.04 -12.85
N LEU A 161 -9.11 7.80 -12.00
CA LEU A 161 -9.74 7.27 -10.78
C LEU A 161 -10.76 6.16 -11.09
N ALA A 162 -11.60 6.37 -12.11
CA ALA A 162 -12.56 5.35 -12.54
C ALA A 162 -11.85 4.08 -13.05
N ARG A 163 -10.83 4.22 -13.91
CA ARG A 163 -10.02 3.10 -14.42
C ARG A 163 -9.37 2.32 -13.28
N LYS A 164 -8.82 3.02 -12.29
CA LYS A 164 -8.26 2.42 -11.09
C LYS A 164 -9.30 1.61 -10.31
N ARG A 165 -10.48 2.19 -10.09
CA ARG A 165 -11.57 1.52 -9.36
C ARG A 165 -11.99 0.24 -10.06
N TYR A 166 -12.18 0.26 -11.39
CA TYR A 166 -12.55 -0.95 -12.14
C TYR A 166 -11.48 -2.04 -12.06
N ALA A 167 -10.19 -1.65 -12.15
CA ALA A 167 -9.09 -2.59 -11.96
C ALA A 167 -9.15 -3.27 -10.58
N VAL A 168 -9.33 -2.49 -9.50
CA VAL A 168 -9.41 -3.03 -8.13
C VAL A 168 -10.59 -3.97 -7.95
N LEU A 169 -11.77 -3.64 -8.47
CA LEU A 169 -12.95 -4.49 -8.37
C LEU A 169 -12.75 -5.83 -9.07
N HIS A 170 -12.17 -5.82 -10.28
CA HIS A 170 -11.86 -7.05 -11.02
C HIS A 170 -10.86 -7.92 -10.28
N LEU A 171 -9.74 -7.33 -9.83
CA LEU A 171 -8.71 -8.06 -9.09
C LEU A 171 -9.26 -8.67 -7.80
N ARG A 172 -10.09 -7.94 -7.06
CA ARG A 172 -10.72 -8.45 -5.84
C ARG A 172 -11.62 -9.65 -6.13
N ALA A 173 -12.48 -9.56 -7.15
CA ALA A 173 -13.35 -10.68 -7.53
C ALA A 173 -12.54 -11.91 -7.96
N ARG A 174 -11.50 -11.69 -8.77
CA ARG A 174 -10.68 -12.78 -9.32
C ARG A 174 -9.83 -13.49 -8.26
N LEU A 175 -9.28 -12.71 -7.33
CA LEU A 175 -8.43 -13.24 -6.25
C LEU A 175 -9.25 -13.85 -5.12
N GLN A 176 -10.49 -13.37 -4.86
CA GLN A 176 -11.37 -13.98 -3.87
C GLN A 176 -11.69 -15.44 -4.23
N LEU A 177 -11.95 -15.74 -5.50
CA LEU A 177 -12.19 -17.12 -5.97
C LEU A 177 -11.01 -18.04 -5.66
N ILE A 178 -9.79 -17.54 -5.84
CA ILE A 178 -8.56 -18.31 -5.59
C ILE A 178 -8.34 -18.50 -4.09
N TYR A 179 -8.65 -17.48 -3.30
CA TYR A 179 -8.61 -17.57 -1.84
C TYR A 179 -9.61 -18.62 -1.32
N ASP A 180 -10.84 -18.62 -1.83
CA ASP A 180 -11.87 -19.58 -1.45
C ASP A 180 -11.52 -21.04 -1.87
N GLU A 181 -10.79 -21.22 -2.96
CA GLU A 181 -10.27 -22.53 -3.40
C GLU A 181 -9.15 -23.05 -2.49
N LEU A 182 -8.29 -22.15 -1.98
CA LEU A 182 -7.18 -22.49 -1.09
C LEU A 182 -7.64 -22.81 0.33
N ASP A 183 -8.67 -22.13 0.84
CA ASP A 183 -9.22 -22.37 2.17
C ASP A 183 -10.07 -23.66 2.26
N ASN A 184 -10.51 -24.21 1.12
CA ASN A 184 -11.31 -25.45 1.04
C ASN A 184 -10.50 -26.74 0.80
N THR A 185 -9.16 -26.67 0.78
CA THR A 185 -8.26 -27.81 0.54
C THR A 185 -7.39 -28.11 1.76
#